data_AF-A0A820BPQ6-F1
#
_entry.id   AF-A0A820BPQ6-F1
#
_cell.length_a   1.000
_cell.length_b   1.000
_cell.length_c   1.000
_cell.angle_alpha   90.00
_cell.angle_beta   90.00
_cell.angle_gamma   90.00
#
_symmetry.space_group_name_H-M   'P 1'
#
loop_
_entity.id
_entity.type
_entity.pdbx_description
1 polymer ?
#
loop_
_entity_poly.entity_id
_entity_poly.type
_entity_poly.pdbx_seq_one_letter_code
_entity_poly.pdbx_strand_id
1 'polypeptide(L)'
;TTYAFNFCPHLSSYILTVASFDRYCSSSLNPQQRRFSNVKTARWVMLIVILFTGITTIPSVTNFDVDDTNNIGCTSSPNVLFNQVYLIIQVILLVIISPFLMILFGFLTIYNIHKSNQNHGMAIRYRPSEGQLA
;
A
#
# COMPACT_ATOMS: atom_id res chain seq x y z
N THR A 1 24.70 4.64 -5.07
CA THR A 1 24.19 4.08 -3.80
C THR A 1 22.93 4.78 -3.31
N THR A 2 22.78 6.10 -3.48
CA THR A 2 21.59 6.88 -3.05
C THR A 2 20.26 6.45 -3.68
N TYR A 3 20.28 5.89 -4.90
CA TYR A 3 19.07 5.43 -5.62
C TYR A 3 18.39 4.23 -4.95
N ALA A 4 19.19 3.23 -4.53
CA ALA A 4 18.66 2.07 -3.81
C ALA A 4 18.06 2.48 -2.46
N PHE A 5 18.63 3.52 -1.82
CA PHE A 5 18.13 4.05 -0.56
C PHE A 5 16.76 4.74 -0.67
N ASN A 6 16.43 5.36 -1.81
CA ASN A 6 15.11 5.98 -2.01
C ASN A 6 14.08 5.02 -2.63
N PHE A 7 14.51 4.03 -3.42
CA PHE A 7 13.60 3.04 -4.00
C PHE A 7 12.91 2.17 -2.93
N CYS A 8 13.67 1.70 -1.94
CA CYS A 8 13.17 0.85 -0.86
C CYS A 8 12.03 1.49 -0.02
N PRO A 9 12.12 2.74 0.48
CA PRO A 9 11.05 3.35 1.26
C PRO A 9 9.78 3.61 0.44
N HIS A 10 9.91 3.92 -0.86
CA HIS A 10 8.75 4.07 -1.75
C HIS A 10 8.01 2.74 -1.91
N LEU A 11 8.75 1.67 -2.24
CA LEU A 11 8.19 0.35 -2.39
C LEU A 11 7.55 -0.15 -1.07
N SER A 12 8.22 0.05 0.06
CA SER A 12 7.71 -0.35 1.38
C SER A 12 6.38 0.31 1.71
N SER A 13 6.23 1.61 1.43
CA SER A 13 4.99 2.35 1.67
C SER A 13 3.81 1.80 0.87
N TYR A 14 4.02 1.49 -0.42
CA TYR A 14 2.97 0.90 -1.26
C TYR A 14 2.61 -0.53 -0.83
N ILE A 15 3.62 -1.34 -0.48
CA ILE A 15 3.39 -2.71 0.02
C ILE A 15 2.57 -2.69 1.31
N LEU A 16 2.88 -1.78 2.24
CA LEU A 16 2.12 -1.62 3.48
C LEU A 16 0.66 -1.26 3.23
N THR A 17 0.40 -0.34 2.29
CA THR A 17 -0.97 0.05 1.93
C THR A 17 -1.74 -1.11 1.31
N VAL A 18 -1.11 -1.89 0.42
CA VAL A 18 -1.73 -3.10 -0.15
C VAL A 18 -1.95 -4.18 0.90
N ALA A 19 -1.01 -4.39 1.83
CA ALA A 19 -1.18 -5.32 2.93
C ALA A 19 -2.34 -4.92 3.85
N SER A 20 -2.54 -3.61 4.05
CA SER A 20 -3.66 -3.07 4.82
C SER A 20 -5.00 -3.30 4.10
N PHE A 21 -5.02 -3.12 2.78
CA PHE A 21 -6.17 -3.45 1.95
C PHE A 21 -6.51 -4.95 1.98
N ASP A 22 -5.50 -5.84 1.86
CA ASP A 22 -5.71 -7.28 1.94
C ASP A 22 -6.29 -7.70 3.29
N ARG A 23 -5.77 -7.15 4.39
CA ARG A 23 -6.33 -7.35 5.74
C ARG A 23 -7.79 -6.89 5.83
N TYR A 24 -8.12 -5.73 5.27
CA TYR A 24 -9.50 -5.25 5.20
C TYR A 24 -10.41 -6.24 4.44
N CYS A 25 -10.00 -6.66 3.24
CA CYS A 25 -10.73 -7.64 2.44
C CYS A 25 -10.95 -8.97 3.18
N SER A 26 -9.91 -9.46 3.88
CA SER A 26 -9.99 -10.70 4.67
C SER A 26 -10.93 -10.58 5.88
N SER A 27 -10.96 -9.41 6.52
CA SER A 27 -11.85 -9.14 7.67
C SER A 27 -13.32 -8.97 7.30
N SER A 28 -13.64 -8.73 6.03
CA SER A 28 -15.02 -8.46 5.61
C SER A 28 -15.90 -9.69 5.65
N LEU A 29 -17.14 -9.50 6.12
CA LEU A 29 -18.21 -10.50 6.09
C LEU A 29 -18.77 -10.71 4.68
N ASN A 30 -18.51 -9.79 3.74
CA ASN A 30 -19.02 -9.90 2.37
C ASN A 30 -18.13 -10.86 1.56
N PRO A 31 -18.66 -11.98 1.03
CA PRO A 31 -17.89 -12.95 0.25
C PRO A 31 -17.26 -12.35 -1.01
N GLN A 32 -17.88 -11.32 -1.61
CA GLN A 32 -17.30 -10.62 -2.77
C GLN A 32 -16.02 -9.88 -2.41
N GLN A 33 -15.99 -9.22 -1.23
CA GLN A 33 -14.79 -8.51 -0.76
C GLN A 33 -13.70 -9.50 -0.31
N ARG A 34 -14.09 -10.60 0.34
CA ARG A 34 -13.16 -11.66 0.77
C ARG A 34 -12.50 -12.38 -0.41
N ARG A 35 -13.17 -12.46 -1.57
CA ARG A 35 -12.60 -13.02 -2.81
C ARG A 35 -11.37 -12.24 -3.31
N PHE A 36 -11.22 -10.97 -2.95
CA PHE A 36 -10.02 -10.20 -3.29
C PHE A 36 -8.81 -10.59 -2.45
N SER A 37 -9.00 -11.12 -1.24
CA SER A 37 -7.94 -11.67 -0.39
C SER A 37 -7.58 -13.10 -0.83
N ASN A 38 -7.12 -13.23 -2.08
CA ASN A 38 -6.63 -14.47 -2.66
C ASN A 38 -5.17 -14.32 -3.04
N VAL A 39 -4.37 -15.37 -2.84
CA VAL A 39 -2.93 -15.38 -3.15
C VAL A 39 -2.66 -15.04 -4.61
N LYS A 40 -3.52 -15.50 -5.54
CA LYS A 40 -3.39 -15.17 -6.97
C LYS A 40 -3.53 -13.67 -7.20
N THR A 41 -4.56 -13.05 -6.62
CA THR A 41 -4.80 -11.61 -6.72
C THR A 41 -3.65 -10.83 -6.08
N ALA A 42 -3.23 -11.22 -4.87
CA ALA A 42 -2.11 -10.58 -4.18
C ALA A 42 -0.82 -10.60 -5.00
N ARG A 43 -0.50 -11.72 -5.66
CA ARG A 43 0.67 -11.82 -6.56
C ARG A 43 0.57 -10.85 -7.73
N TRP A 44 -0.58 -10.78 -8.41
CA TRP A 44 -0.79 -9.84 -9.51
C TRP A 44 -0.71 -8.38 -9.04
N VAL A 45 -1.31 -8.06 -7.90
CA VAL A 45 -1.25 -6.71 -7.32
C VAL A 45 0.19 -6.34 -6.94
N MET A 46 0.95 -7.26 -6.32
CA MET A 46 2.37 -7.03 -6.01
C MET A 46 3.19 -6.76 -7.27
N LEU A 47 2.99 -7.52 -8.35
CA LEU A 47 3.68 -7.28 -9.63
C LEU A 47 3.32 -5.91 -10.21
N ILE A 48 2.05 -5.52 -10.18
CA ILE A 48 1.60 -4.20 -10.64
C ILE A 48 2.26 -3.09 -9.81
N VAL A 49 2.32 -3.22 -8.49
CA VAL A 49 2.96 -2.23 -7.61
C VAL A 49 4.47 -2.12 -7.88
N ILE A 50 5.16 -3.25 -8.06
CA ILE A 50 6.59 -3.25 -8.40
C ILE A 50 6.83 -2.57 -9.75
N LEU A 51 6.05 -2.93 -10.77
CA LEU A 51 6.16 -2.31 -12.10
C LEU A 51 5.85 -0.82 -12.05
N PHE A 52 4.80 -0.42 -11.34
CA PHE A 52 4.43 0.98 -11.17
C PHE A 52 5.54 1.77 -10.47
N THR A 53 6.10 1.23 -9.37
CA THR A 53 7.22 1.86 -8.64
C THR A 53 8.49 1.93 -9.50
N GLY A 54 8.73 0.91 -10.34
CA GLY A 54 9.81 0.93 -11.31
C GLY A 54 9.65 2.05 -12.34
N ILE A 55 8.46 2.18 -12.94
CA ILE A 55 8.19 3.22 -13.93
C ILE A 55 8.29 4.62 -13.32
N THR A 56 7.73 4.84 -12.12
CA THR A 56 7.76 6.16 -11.47
C THR A 56 9.17 6.59 -11.07
N THR A 57 10.13 5.67 -10.95
CA THR A 57 11.52 5.98 -10.61
C THR A 57 12.42 6.19 -11.83
N ILE A 58 11.97 5.87 -13.05
CA ILE A 58 12.71 6.16 -14.30
C ILE A 58 13.06 7.65 -14.45
N PRO A 59 12.13 8.61 -14.25
CA PRO A 59 12.44 10.04 -14.35
C PRO A 59 13.48 10.50 -13.32
N SER A 60 13.59 9.81 -12.18
CA SER A 60 14.63 10.12 -11.20
C SER A 60 16.02 9.80 -11.75
N VAL A 61 16.17 8.78 -12.61
CA VAL A 61 17.46 8.40 -13.20
C VAL A 61 17.92 9.40 -14.26
N THR A 62 16.99 9.94 -15.05
CA THR A 62 17.30 10.85 -16.17
C THR A 62 17.63 12.29 -15.74
N ASN A 63 17.39 12.65 -14.47
CA ASN A 63 17.60 14.01 -13.95
C ASN A 63 19.00 14.24 -13.33
N PHE A 64 19.84 13.21 -13.27
CA PHE A 64 21.22 13.35 -12.81
C PHE A 64 22.15 13.41 -14.01
N ASP A 65 22.68 14.60 -14.27
CA ASP A 65 23.83 14.76 -15.15
C ASP A 65 25.11 14.65 -14.32
N VAL A 66 26.17 14.14 -14.93
CA VAL A 66 27.51 14.21 -14.33
C VAL A 66 28.05 15.59 -14.68
N ASP A 67 28.28 16.43 -13.68
CA ASP A 67 28.87 17.74 -13.87
C ASP A 67 30.30 17.57 -14.42
N ASP A 68 30.53 17.96 -15.67
CA ASP A 68 31.86 17.89 -16.32
C ASP A 68 32.85 18.92 -15.75
N THR A 69 32.42 19.77 -14.81
CA THR A 69 33.24 20.84 -14.24
C THR A 69 33.92 20.45 -12.91
N ASN A 70 34.95 19.59 -13.00
CA ASN A 70 36.03 19.39 -12.01
C ASN A 70 35.68 19.12 -10.53
N ASN A 71 34.41 19.03 -10.16
CA ASN A 71 33.95 18.57 -8.86
C ASN A 71 33.21 17.25 -9.09
N ILE A 72 33.70 16.18 -8.48
CA ILE A 72 33.04 14.88 -8.44
C ILE A 72 31.77 15.03 -7.58
N GLY A 73 30.74 15.64 -8.16
CA GLY A 73 29.49 15.95 -7.51
C GLY A 73 28.36 15.65 -8.49
N CYS A 74 27.40 14.83 -8.06
CA CYS A 74 26.16 14.66 -8.81
C CYS A 74 25.30 15.91 -8.59
N THR A 75 25.24 16.79 -9.58
CA THR A 75 24.35 17.95 -9.58
C THR A 75 23.10 17.62 -10.41
N SER A 76 21.91 17.99 -9.91
CA SER A 76 20.67 17.79 -10.65
C SER A 76 20.64 18.73 -11.85
N SER A 77 20.36 18.20 -13.05
CA SER A 77 20.24 18.99 -14.28
C SER A 77 19.20 20.12 -14.11
N PRO A 78 19.42 21.33 -14.62
CA PRO A 78 18.68 22.55 -14.24
C PRO A 78 17.29 22.68 -14.87
N ASN A 79 16.60 21.58 -15.21
CA ASN A 79 15.16 21.63 -15.48
C ASN A 79 14.39 21.72 -14.15
N VAL A 80 14.59 22.83 -13.43
CA VAL A 80 14.12 23.09 -12.06
C VAL A 80 12.61 22.88 -11.94
N LEU A 81 11.85 23.29 -12.96
CA LEU A 81 10.40 23.19 -13.01
C LEU A 81 9.91 21.73 -13.05
N PHE A 82 10.51 20.90 -13.90
CA PHE A 82 10.14 19.48 -14.00
C PHE A 82 10.49 18.72 -12.71
N ASN A 83 11.66 18.99 -12.15
CA ASN A 83 12.11 18.36 -10.91
C ASN A 83 11.22 18.75 -9.71
N GLN A 84 10.86 20.03 -9.59
CA GLN A 84 9.94 20.50 -8.54
C GLN A 84 8.55 19.86 -8.65
N VAL A 85 7.97 19.83 -9.85
CA VAL A 85 6.65 19.20 -10.06
C VAL A 85 6.71 17.71 -9.74
N TYR A 86 7.75 17.01 -10.19
CA TYR A 86 7.94 15.59 -9.89
C TYR A 86 8.06 15.31 -8.38
N LEU A 87 8.86 16.11 -7.66
CA LEU A 87 8.98 15.99 -6.20
C LEU A 87 7.64 16.23 -5.51
N ILE A 88 6.87 17.25 -5.90
CA ILE A 88 5.55 17.53 -5.32
C ILE A 88 4.60 16.36 -5.54
N ILE A 89 4.56 15.80 -6.76
CA ILE A 89 3.71 14.64 -7.07
C ILE A 89 4.09 13.43 -6.21
N GLN A 90 5.40 13.15 -6.09
CA GLN A 90 5.89 12.04 -5.26
C GLN A 90 5.51 12.23 -3.78
N VAL A 91 5.69 13.44 -3.23
CA VAL A 91 5.31 13.74 -1.84
C VAL A 91 3.80 13.55 -1.63
N ILE A 92 2.96 14.04 -2.54
CA ILE A 92 1.50 13.87 -2.42
C ILE A 92 1.12 12.38 -2.45
N LEU A 93 1.66 11.61 -3.39
CA LEU A 93 1.33 10.19 -3.53
C LEU A 93 1.81 9.35 -2.33
N LEU A 94 3.02 9.60 -1.84
CA LEU A 94 3.63 8.77 -0.81
C LEU A 94 3.32 9.22 0.61
N VAL A 95 3.39 10.53 0.86
CA VAL A 95 3.27 11.09 2.21
C VAL A 95 1.83 11.39 2.59
N ILE A 96 0.95 11.64 1.60
CA ILE A 96 -0.46 11.95 1.88
C ILE A 96 -1.34 10.76 1.55
N ILE A 97 -1.34 10.31 0.29
CA ILE A 97 -2.29 9.29 -0.18
C ILE A 97 -2.04 7.93 0.48
N SER A 98 -0.78 7.47 0.52
CA SER A 98 -0.45 6.16 1.10
C SER A 98 -0.87 6.02 2.58
N PRO A 99 -0.48 6.90 3.51
CA PRO A 99 -0.91 6.78 4.90
C PRO A 99 -2.41 7.04 5.07
N PHE A 100 -3.03 7.91 4.28
CA PHE A 100 -4.49 8.10 4.31
C PHE A 100 -5.23 6.80 4.00
N LEU A 101 -4.82 6.10 2.94
CA LEU A 101 -5.39 4.80 2.58
C LEU A 101 -5.11 3.74 3.65
N MET A 102 -3.90 3.73 4.22
CA MET A 102 -3.53 2.81 5.29
C MET A 102 -4.43 3.00 6.53
N ILE A 103 -4.65 4.25 6.93
CA ILE A 103 -5.53 4.62 8.05
C ILE A 103 -6.97 4.23 7.74
N LEU A 104 -7.46 4.54 6.54
CA LEU A 104 -8.81 4.19 6.09
C LEU A 104 -9.06 2.67 6.16
N PHE A 105 -8.16 1.87 5.57
CA PHE A 105 -8.27 0.41 5.61
C PHE A 105 -8.10 -0.14 7.02
N GLY A 106 -7.26 0.48 7.86
CA GLY A 106 -7.14 0.15 9.28
C GLY A 106 -8.45 0.33 10.03
N PHE A 107 -9.11 1.49 9.91
CA PHE A 107 -10.41 1.75 10.53
C PHE A 107 -11.50 0.79 10.03
N LEU A 108 -11.56 0.56 8.72
CA LEU A 108 -12.52 -0.37 8.13
C LEU A 108 -12.29 -1.82 8.62
N THR A 109 -11.04 -2.22 8.81
CA THR A 109 -10.68 -3.53 9.38
C THR A 109 -11.19 -3.65 10.81
N ILE A 110 -10.95 -2.65 11.67
CA ILE A 110 -11.44 -2.64 13.05
C ILE A 110 -12.97 -2.70 13.09
N TYR A 111 -13.64 -1.90 12.25
CA TYR A 111 -15.09 -1.91 12.13
C TYR A 111 -15.64 -3.29 11.75
N ASN A 112 -15.04 -3.94 10.74
CA ASN A 112 -15.45 -5.27 10.32
C ASN A 112 -15.22 -6.33 11.40
N ILE A 113 -14.11 -6.27 12.13
CA ILE A 113 -13.82 -7.19 13.24
C ILE A 113 -14.86 -7.01 14.36
N HIS A 114 -15.18 -5.77 14.75
CA HIS A 114 -16.18 -5.50 15.78
C HIS A 114 -17.57 -6.03 15.36
N LYS A 115 -17.95 -5.79 14.10
CA LYS A 115 -19.21 -6.32 13.53
C LYS A 115 -19.23 -7.85 13.49
N SER A 116 -18.12 -8.49 13.11
CA SER A 116 -17.99 -9.95 13.11
C SER A 116 -18.10 -10.55 14.50
N ASN A 117 -17.49 -9.93 15.50
CA ASN A 117 -17.55 -10.39 16.90
C ASN A 117 -18.96 -10.26 17.49
N GLN A 118 -19.68 -9.17 17.18
CA GLN A 118 -21.09 -9.02 17.57
C GLN A 118 -21.96 -10.13 16.97
N ASN A 119 -21.79 -10.43 15.69
CA ASN A 119 -22.54 -11.49 15.01
C ASN A 119 -22.20 -12.89 15.53
N HIS A 120 -20.93 -13.18 15.81
CA HIS A 120 -20.51 -14.46 16.41
C HIS A 120 -21.05 -14.62 17.83
N GLY A 121 -21.05 -13.56 18.64
CA GLY A 121 -21.64 -13.59 19.98
C GLY A 121 -23.15 -13.89 19.95
N MET A 122 -23.87 -13.36 18.95
CA MET A 122 -25.28 -13.69 18.74
C MET A 122 -25.47 -15.13 18.23
N ALA A 123 -24.65 -15.60 17.28
CA ALA A 123 -24.72 -16.98 16.78
C ALA A 123 -24.47 -18.03 17.87
N ILE A 124 -23.58 -17.76 18.83
CA ILE A 124 -23.32 -18.65 19.97
C ILE A 124 -24.51 -18.65 20.94
N ARG A 125 -25.12 -17.48 21.21
CA ARG A 125 -26.29 -17.38 22.10
C ARG A 125 -27.53 -18.06 21.53
N TYR A 126 -27.67 -18.09 20.21
CA TYR A 126 -28.82 -18.69 19.53
C TYR A 126 -28.62 -20.17 19.17
N ARG A 127 -27.53 -20.82 19.59
CA ARG A 127 -27.32 -22.27 19.41
C ARG A 127 -28.01 -22.98 20.58
N PRO A 128 -29.29 -23.36 20.49
CA PRO A 128 -29.99 -23.97 21.61
C PRO A 128 -29.48 -25.41 21.68
N SER A 129 -28.78 -25.76 22.76
CA SER A 129 -28.87 -27.06 23.43
C SER A 129 -29.25 -28.31 22.61
N GLU A 130 -28.67 -28.55 21.43
CA GLU A 130 -28.89 -29.79 20.66
C GLU A 130 -28.34 -31.03 21.40
N GLY A 131 -27.59 -30.81 22.48
CA GLY A 131 -27.13 -31.86 23.40
C GLY A 131 -28.02 -32.10 24.64
N GLN A 132 -29.20 -31.49 24.76
CA GLN A 132 -30.11 -31.71 25.91
C GLN A 132 -31.34 -32.59 25.59
N LEU A 133 -31.37 -33.27 24.44
CA LEU A 133 -32.44 -34.18 24.03
C LEU A 133 -31.97 -35.64 23.85
N ALA A 134 -30.87 -36.03 24.51
CA ALA A 134 -30.38 -37.41 24.53
C ALA A 134 -30.55 -38.02 25.93
#